data_AF-A0A1H6V3X0-F1
#
_entry.id   AF-A0A1H6V3X0-F1
#
_cell.length_a   1.000
_cell.length_b   1.000
_cell.length_c   1.000
_cell.angle_alpha   90.00
_cell.angle_beta   90.00
_cell.angle_gamma   90.00
#
_symmetry.space_group_name_H-M   'P 1'
#
loop_
_entity.id
_entity.type
_entity.pdbx_description
1 polymer ?
#
loop_
_entity_poly.entity_id
_entity_poly.type
_entity_poly.pdbx_seq_one_letter_code
_entity_poly.pdbx_strand_id
1 'polypeptide(L)'
;MPLKTVTVHGTLAEPDGTPASAARIVAKLSAYETDNGVVVPDQVTEISNNSGAFTLQLWPNARGTRGTKYLIDVFHGIRKLLSTSIVVPDVDYEIQFDDIINAAPYPPINAAQEALAEVQAAAVDVLNNRNIAQQAAIDAEVAAGAAQAAGLIFPDILAGLSEVPDGSYFSVPSIEDDEYLILYRNEAGTAVEIKRYPSQTFVDESVQLTYANRVYVDTVIAANLIILTQESA
;
A
#
# COMPACT_ATOMS: atom_id res chain seq x y z
N MET A 1 6.60 -17.62 12.25
CA MET A 1 5.45 -18.34 11.67
C MET A 1 5.70 -19.83 11.83
N PRO A 2 4.69 -20.67 12.12
CA PRO A 2 4.88 -22.12 12.20
C PRO A 2 5.26 -22.67 10.82
N LEU A 3 6.18 -23.62 10.79
CA LEU A 3 6.55 -24.31 9.56
C LEU A 3 5.37 -25.20 9.12
N LYS A 4 4.96 -25.12 7.85
CA LYS A 4 3.91 -26.01 7.32
C LYS A 4 4.44 -27.44 7.28
N THR A 5 3.68 -28.38 7.83
CA THR A 5 3.96 -29.81 7.74
C THR A 5 2.76 -30.54 7.15
N VAL A 6 3.04 -31.59 6.40
CA VAL A 6 2.08 -32.54 5.84
C VAL A 6 2.23 -33.85 6.58
N THR A 7 1.09 -34.40 7.01
CA THR A 7 1.06 -35.68 7.71
C THR A 7 1.15 -36.83 6.70
N VAL A 8 2.18 -37.66 6.85
CA VAL A 8 2.42 -38.87 6.03
C VAL A 8 2.22 -40.10 6.91
N HIS A 9 1.29 -40.97 6.53
CA HIS A 9 1.03 -42.22 7.25
C HIS A 9 1.45 -43.43 6.43
N GLY A 10 1.90 -44.48 7.11
CA GLY A 10 2.22 -45.74 6.47
C GLY A 10 2.22 -46.89 7.46
N THR A 11 2.28 -48.10 6.92
CA THR A 11 2.42 -49.33 7.71
C THR A 11 3.63 -50.10 7.23
N LEU A 12 4.43 -50.61 8.17
CA LEU A 12 5.63 -51.39 7.92
C LEU A 12 5.39 -52.84 8.31
N ALA A 13 5.82 -53.75 7.44
CA ALA A 13 5.83 -55.18 7.69
C ALA A 13 7.25 -55.74 7.57
N GLU A 14 7.53 -56.79 8.33
CA GLU A 14 8.72 -57.62 8.20
C GLU A 14 8.62 -58.51 6.94
N PRO A 15 9.74 -59.09 6.47
CA PRO A 15 9.72 -59.98 5.30
C PRO A 15 8.83 -61.22 5.44
N ASP A 16 8.49 -61.61 6.67
CA ASP A 16 7.58 -62.71 6.97
C ASP A 16 6.10 -62.29 6.99
N GLY A 17 5.83 -61.00 6.74
CA GLY A 17 4.48 -60.41 6.74
C GLY A 17 3.98 -60.00 8.13
N THR A 18 4.75 -60.18 9.19
CA THR A 18 4.39 -59.70 10.53
C THR A 18 4.57 -58.18 10.64
N PRO A 19 3.82 -57.47 11.49
CA PRO A 19 4.01 -56.02 11.66
C PRO A 19 5.40 -55.68 12.20
N ALA A 20 6.09 -54.74 11.56
CA ALA A 20 7.39 -54.24 12.03
C ALA A 20 7.18 -53.25 13.17
N SER A 21 6.88 -53.75 14.38
CA SER A 21 6.68 -52.93 15.58
C SER A 21 7.98 -52.38 16.13
N ALA A 22 7.97 -51.16 16.68
CA ALA A 22 9.15 -50.49 17.25
C ALA A 22 10.32 -50.30 16.25
N ALA A 23 10.01 -50.27 14.96
CA ALA A 23 10.96 -49.90 13.92
C ALA A 23 11.18 -48.39 13.97
N ARG A 24 12.44 -47.95 13.87
CA ARG A 24 12.84 -46.55 13.81
C ARG A 24 12.86 -46.07 12.37
N ILE A 25 12.04 -45.07 12.07
CA ILE A 25 11.95 -44.41 10.77
C ILE A 25 12.71 -43.10 10.83
N VAL A 26 13.68 -42.90 9.94
CA VAL A 26 14.45 -41.67 9.81
C VAL A 26 14.16 -41.06 8.44
N ALA A 27 13.57 -39.87 8.44
CA ALA A 27 13.37 -39.08 7.24
C ALA A 27 14.38 -37.94 7.21
N LYS A 28 15.33 -37.96 6.27
CA LYS A 28 16.39 -36.96 6.15
C LYS A 28 16.28 -36.20 4.83
N LEU A 29 16.31 -34.87 4.86
CA LEU A 29 16.37 -34.06 3.64
C LEU A 29 17.70 -34.26 2.90
N SER A 30 17.64 -34.34 1.57
CA SER A 30 18.83 -34.50 0.72
C SER A 30 19.76 -33.29 0.71
N ALA A 31 19.25 -32.10 1.05
CA ALA A 31 20.00 -30.86 1.22
C ALA A 31 19.22 -29.94 2.18
N TYR A 32 19.87 -28.89 2.68
CA TYR A 32 19.17 -27.88 3.48
C TYR A 32 18.16 -27.10 2.62
N GLU A 33 17.02 -26.77 3.21
CA GLU A 33 15.96 -25.93 2.63
C GLU A 33 15.60 -24.79 3.59
N THR A 34 14.97 -23.76 3.02
CA THR A 34 14.41 -22.64 3.77
C THR A 34 13.00 -22.36 3.29
N ASP A 35 12.07 -22.15 4.21
CA ASP A 35 10.68 -21.76 3.91
C ASP A 35 10.40 -20.43 4.63
N ASN A 36 10.06 -19.38 3.86
CA ASN A 36 9.75 -18.04 4.39
C ASN A 36 10.80 -17.50 5.39
N GLY A 37 12.09 -17.74 5.13
CA GLY A 37 13.20 -17.27 5.97
C GLY A 37 13.49 -18.15 7.20
N VAL A 38 12.80 -19.29 7.37
CA VAL A 38 13.06 -20.28 8.43
C VAL A 38 13.79 -21.48 7.84
N VAL A 39 14.84 -21.96 8.51
CA VAL A 39 15.58 -23.17 8.10
C VAL A 39 14.74 -24.39 8.44
N VAL A 40 14.49 -25.24 7.44
CA VAL A 40 13.74 -26.50 7.60
C VAL A 40 14.62 -27.53 8.33
N PRO A 41 14.13 -28.23 9.36
CA PRO A 41 14.86 -29.31 10.01
C PRO A 41 15.29 -30.37 9.00
N ASP A 42 16.56 -30.77 9.06
CA ASP A 42 17.14 -31.71 8.10
C ASP A 42 16.74 -33.17 8.37
N GLN A 43 16.24 -33.48 9.57
CA GLN A 43 15.86 -34.82 9.98
C GLN A 43 14.60 -34.84 10.86
N VAL A 44 13.67 -35.75 10.53
CA VAL A 44 12.53 -36.15 11.36
C VAL A 44 12.68 -37.64 11.68
N THR A 45 12.42 -38.04 12.92
CA THR A 45 12.55 -39.44 13.35
C THR A 45 11.33 -39.87 14.14
N GLU A 46 10.81 -41.04 13.82
CA GLU A 46 9.61 -41.62 14.44
C GLU A 46 9.79 -43.11 14.71
N ILE A 47 8.96 -43.69 15.58
CA ILE A 47 8.95 -45.13 15.89
C ILE A 47 7.58 -45.72 15.53
N SER A 48 7.56 -46.86 14.85
CA SER A 48 6.32 -47.55 14.51
C SER A 48 5.65 -48.18 15.75
N ASN A 49 4.32 -48.19 15.76
CA ASN A 49 3.53 -48.79 16.84
C ASN A 49 3.44 -50.33 16.74
N ASN A 50 2.67 -50.97 17.63
CA ASN A 50 2.50 -52.43 17.67
C ASN A 50 1.88 -53.03 16.40
N SER A 51 1.21 -52.23 15.58
CA SER A 51 0.65 -52.63 14.29
C SER A 51 1.59 -52.31 13.12
N GLY A 52 2.82 -51.87 13.39
CA GLY A 52 3.78 -51.43 12.36
C GLY A 52 3.43 -50.09 11.72
N ALA A 53 2.38 -49.41 12.18
CA ALA A 53 1.96 -48.12 11.63
C ALA A 53 2.81 -46.97 12.18
N PHE A 54 3.05 -45.96 11.35
CA PHE A 54 3.81 -44.77 11.69
C PHE A 54 3.17 -43.51 11.08
N THR A 55 3.51 -42.36 11.67
CA THR A 55 3.03 -41.04 11.23
C THR A 55 4.20 -40.06 11.23
N LEU A 56 4.54 -39.49 10.07
CA LEU A 56 5.58 -38.48 9.96
C LEU A 56 4.97 -37.12 9.66
N GLN A 57 5.41 -36.09 10.38
CA GLN A 57 5.13 -34.69 10.06
C GLN A 57 6.29 -34.14 9.25
N LEU A 58 6.13 -34.05 7.94
CA LEU A 58 7.19 -33.64 7.01
C LEU A 58 6.87 -32.32 6.35
N TRP A 59 7.86 -31.46 6.21
CA TRP A 59 7.71 -30.24 5.42
C TRP A 59 7.59 -30.59 3.92
N PRO A 60 6.66 -29.97 3.17
CA PRO A 60 6.41 -30.33 1.78
C PRO A 60 7.49 -29.82 0.83
N ASN A 61 8.17 -30.76 0.15
CA ASN A 61 9.24 -30.49 -0.81
C ASN A 61 8.78 -29.63 -2.01
N ALA A 62 7.48 -29.63 -2.32
CA ALA A 62 6.90 -28.77 -3.35
C ALA A 62 7.09 -27.26 -3.06
N ARG A 63 7.32 -26.87 -1.80
CA ARG A 63 7.65 -25.49 -1.40
C ARG A 63 9.15 -25.18 -1.52
N GLY A 64 9.95 -26.16 -1.92
CA GLY A 64 11.40 -26.07 -1.91
C GLY A 64 11.99 -25.38 -3.12
N THR A 65 13.08 -24.67 -2.86
CA THR A 65 13.78 -23.89 -3.89
C THR A 65 14.91 -24.68 -4.54
N ARG A 66 15.20 -25.89 -4.02
CA ARG A 66 16.40 -26.66 -4.39
C ARG A 66 16.08 -28.07 -4.88
N GLY A 67 14.80 -28.38 -5.08
CA GLY A 67 14.34 -29.68 -5.58
C GLY A 67 14.71 -30.84 -4.66
N THR A 68 14.62 -30.61 -3.35
CA THR A 68 14.98 -31.61 -2.35
C THR A 68 13.97 -32.74 -2.26
N LYS A 69 14.44 -33.86 -1.71
CA LYS A 69 13.63 -35.04 -1.39
C LYS A 69 14.00 -35.55 0.00
N TYR A 70 13.11 -36.31 0.62
CA TYR A 70 13.47 -37.04 1.83
C TYR A 70 14.07 -38.39 1.46
N LEU A 71 15.20 -38.71 2.07
CA LEU A 71 15.79 -40.04 2.13
C LEU A 71 15.23 -40.72 3.38
N ILE A 72 14.45 -41.78 3.17
CA ILE A 72 13.79 -42.54 4.22
C ILE A 72 14.58 -43.80 4.49
N ASP A 73 15.07 -43.93 5.72
CA ASP A 73 15.72 -45.12 6.21
C ASP A 73 14.96 -45.69 7.40
N VAL A 74 14.58 -46.96 7.31
CA VAL A 74 13.86 -47.69 8.36
C VAL A 74 14.77 -48.75 8.96
N PHE A 75 14.87 -48.78 10.29
CA PHE A 75 15.67 -49.74 11.03
C PHE A 75 14.81 -50.48 12.06
N HIS A 76 14.92 -51.81 12.11
CA HIS A 76 14.41 -52.60 13.24
C HIS A 76 15.62 -53.18 13.98
N GLY A 77 15.91 -52.63 15.16
CA GLY A 77 17.16 -52.89 15.87
C GLY A 77 18.38 -52.46 15.04
N ILE A 78 19.27 -53.40 14.74
CA ILE A 78 20.48 -53.16 13.91
C ILE A 78 20.24 -53.36 12.41
N ARG A 79 19.09 -53.94 12.03
CA ARG A 79 18.79 -54.30 10.65
C ARG A 79 18.13 -53.12 9.93
N LYS A 80 18.62 -52.79 8.73
CA LYS A 80 17.93 -51.87 7.81
C LYS A 80 16.80 -52.61 7.10
N LEU A 81 15.56 -52.18 7.32
CA LEU A 81 14.36 -52.79 6.75
C LEU A 81 14.02 -52.16 5.39
N LEU A 82 14.14 -50.84 5.27
CA LEU A 82 13.83 -50.10 4.06
C LEU A 82 14.80 -48.93 3.86
N SER A 83 15.13 -48.64 2.60
CA SER A 83 15.83 -47.43 2.19
C SER A 83 15.19 -46.95 0.89
N THR A 84 14.54 -45.79 0.92
CA THR A 84 13.85 -45.23 -0.25
C THR A 84 13.90 -43.71 -0.22
N SER A 85 13.42 -43.04 -1.27
CA SER A 85 13.21 -41.60 -1.25
C SER A 85 11.75 -41.28 -1.51
N ILE A 86 11.24 -40.26 -0.82
CA ILE A 86 9.90 -39.72 -1.02
C ILE A 86 9.96 -38.23 -1.35
N VAL A 87 8.90 -37.74 -1.98
CA VAL A 87 8.73 -36.32 -2.25
C VAL A 87 7.36 -35.91 -1.71
N VAL A 88 7.33 -34.94 -0.81
CA VAL A 88 6.11 -34.55 -0.11
C VAL A 88 5.43 -33.39 -0.86
N PRO A 89 4.18 -33.55 -1.36
CA PRO A 89 3.43 -32.49 -2.03
C PRO A 89 2.94 -31.42 -1.04
N ASP A 90 2.68 -30.18 -1.51
CA ASP A 90 2.05 -29.12 -0.70
C ASP A 90 0.53 -29.29 -0.71
N VAL A 91 0.02 -30.07 0.24
CA VAL A 91 -1.42 -30.37 0.39
C VAL A 91 -1.86 -30.23 1.84
N ASP A 92 -3.15 -29.95 2.05
CA ASP A 92 -3.76 -29.80 3.37
C ASP A 92 -4.47 -31.08 3.86
N TYR A 93 -4.24 -32.21 3.20
CA TYR A 93 -4.77 -33.52 3.55
C TYR A 93 -3.66 -34.53 3.83
N GLU A 94 -4.01 -35.60 4.53
CA GLU A 94 -3.09 -36.68 4.87
C GLU A 94 -2.76 -37.55 3.66
N ILE A 95 -1.48 -37.90 3.50
CA ILE A 95 -1.01 -38.70 2.37
C ILE A 95 -0.49 -40.05 2.83
N GLN A 96 -0.72 -41.08 2.02
CA GLN A 96 -0.15 -42.40 2.26
C GLN A 96 1.29 -42.44 1.78
N PHE A 97 2.13 -43.11 2.56
CA PHE A 97 3.55 -43.26 2.27
C PHE A 97 3.78 -43.92 0.91
N ASP A 98 2.98 -44.94 0.55
CA ASP A 98 3.11 -45.69 -0.71
C ASP A 98 2.93 -44.81 -1.97
N ASP A 99 2.05 -43.81 -1.91
CA ASP A 99 1.70 -42.95 -3.05
C ASP A 99 2.86 -42.04 -3.50
N ILE A 100 3.82 -41.78 -2.60
CA ILE A 100 4.90 -40.81 -2.79
C ILE A 100 6.29 -41.46 -2.84
N ILE A 101 6.36 -42.79 -2.71
CA ILE A 101 7.60 -43.56 -2.82
C ILE A 101 8.19 -43.43 -4.22
N ASN A 102 9.48 -43.12 -4.28
CA ASN A 102 10.27 -42.98 -5.50
C ASN A 102 9.67 -41.99 -6.52
N ALA A 103 8.80 -41.08 -6.06
CA ALA A 103 8.30 -40.00 -6.90
C ALA A 103 9.45 -39.12 -7.42
N ALA A 104 9.29 -38.59 -8.63
CA ALA A 104 10.29 -37.67 -9.19
C ALA A 104 10.37 -36.40 -8.32
N PRO A 105 11.59 -35.87 -8.06
CA PRO A 105 11.76 -34.64 -7.29
C PRO A 105 11.10 -33.47 -7.99
N TYR A 106 10.49 -32.57 -7.21
CA TYR A 106 9.96 -31.33 -7.75
C TYR A 106 11.08 -30.49 -8.37
N PRO A 107 10.84 -29.81 -9.50
CA PRO A 107 11.80 -28.86 -10.03
C PRO A 107 12.07 -27.78 -8.97
N PRO A 108 13.32 -27.30 -8.86
CA PRO A 108 13.64 -26.25 -7.91
C PRO A 108 12.83 -25.00 -8.24
N ILE A 109 12.07 -24.49 -7.26
CA ILE A 109 11.47 -23.16 -7.37
C ILE A 109 12.61 -22.15 -7.34
N ASN A 110 12.80 -21.41 -8.43
CA ASN A 110 13.78 -20.34 -8.46
C ASN A 110 13.22 -19.14 -7.69
N ALA A 111 13.44 -19.10 -6.37
CA ALA A 111 13.00 -18.00 -5.52
C ALA A 111 13.48 -16.63 -6.01
N ALA A 112 14.59 -16.55 -6.76
CA ALA A 112 15.03 -15.31 -7.38
C ALA A 112 14.12 -14.87 -8.54
N GLN A 113 13.52 -15.80 -9.28
CA GLN A 113 12.52 -15.49 -10.31
C GLN A 113 11.17 -15.10 -9.71
N GLU A 114 10.73 -15.74 -8.62
CA GLU A 114 9.50 -15.35 -7.93
C GLU A 114 9.63 -13.96 -7.29
N ALA A 115 10.72 -13.71 -6.57
CA ALA A 115 11.00 -12.39 -6.01
C ALA A 115 11.12 -11.32 -7.10
N LEU A 116 11.71 -11.65 -8.26
CA LEU A 116 11.78 -10.72 -9.39
C LEU A 116 10.39 -10.45 -9.99
N ALA A 117 9.53 -11.47 -10.11
CA ALA A 117 8.18 -11.32 -10.63
C ALA A 117 7.31 -10.43 -9.70
N GLU A 118 7.43 -10.58 -8.39
CA GLU A 118 6.76 -9.72 -7.42
C GLU A 118 7.23 -8.25 -7.52
N VAL A 119 8.55 -8.03 -7.65
CA VAL A 119 9.11 -6.68 -7.86
C VAL A 119 8.62 -6.08 -9.17
N GLN A 120 8.53 -6.88 -10.23
CA GLN A 120 7.99 -6.42 -11.52
C GLN A 120 6.50 -6.06 -11.41
N ALA A 121 5.70 -6.84 -10.70
CA ALA A 121 4.29 -6.55 -10.45
C ALA A 121 4.14 -5.23 -9.67
N ALA A 122 4.89 -5.05 -8.58
CA ALA A 122 4.87 -3.80 -7.81
C ALA A 122 5.32 -2.58 -8.63
N ALA A 123 6.28 -2.75 -9.55
CA ALA A 123 6.72 -1.67 -10.44
C ALA A 123 5.61 -1.22 -11.41
N VAL A 124 4.79 -2.16 -11.90
CA VAL A 124 3.64 -1.83 -12.75
C VAL A 124 2.62 -0.98 -12.00
N ASP A 125 2.33 -1.30 -10.73
CA ASP A 125 1.39 -0.52 -9.92
C ASP A 125 1.89 0.92 -9.68
N VAL A 126 3.19 1.09 -9.43
CA VAL A 126 3.80 2.42 -9.29
C VAL A 126 3.66 3.24 -10.57
N LEU A 127 3.86 2.61 -11.74
CA LEU A 127 3.69 3.29 -13.03
C LEU A 127 2.23 3.67 -13.28
N ASN A 128 1.28 2.80 -12.94
CA ASN A 128 -0.15 3.10 -13.06
C ASN A 128 -0.56 4.26 -12.16
N ASN A 129 -0.12 4.26 -10.90
CA ASN A 129 -0.40 5.35 -9.96
C ASN A 129 0.20 6.68 -10.42
N ARG A 130 1.42 6.66 -10.99
CA ARG A 130 2.01 7.85 -11.60
C ARG A 130 1.15 8.39 -12.74
N ASN A 131 0.70 7.53 -13.65
CA ASN A 131 -0.13 7.95 -14.79
C ASN A 131 -1.48 8.51 -14.33
N ILE A 132 -2.12 7.90 -13.33
CA ILE A 132 -3.37 8.40 -12.74
C ILE A 132 -3.14 9.79 -12.12
N ALA A 133 -2.06 9.98 -11.38
CA ALA A 133 -1.74 11.27 -10.77
C ALA A 133 -1.46 12.36 -11.83
N GLN A 134 -0.74 12.02 -12.90
CA GLN A 134 -0.49 12.93 -14.02
C GLN A 134 -1.78 13.32 -14.74
N GLN A 135 -2.67 12.35 -15.00
CA GLN A 135 -3.96 12.62 -15.63
C GLN A 135 -4.83 13.51 -14.75
N ALA A 136 -4.89 13.24 -13.44
CA ALA A 136 -5.64 14.07 -12.50
C ALA A 136 -5.12 15.51 -12.44
N ALA A 137 -3.81 15.73 -12.59
CA ALA A 137 -3.23 17.07 -12.67
C ALA A 137 -3.68 17.81 -13.95
N ILE A 138 -3.64 17.13 -15.10
CA ILE A 138 -4.12 17.69 -16.37
C ILE A 138 -5.62 18.02 -16.28
N ASP A 139 -6.43 17.11 -15.76
CA ASP A 139 -7.87 17.32 -15.61
C ASP A 139 -8.18 18.52 -14.69
N ALA A 140 -7.37 18.72 -13.64
CA ALA A 140 -7.49 19.87 -12.75
C ALA A 140 -7.14 21.19 -13.45
N GLU A 141 -6.08 21.22 -14.28
CA GLU A 141 -5.72 22.41 -15.07
C GLU A 141 -6.81 22.76 -16.10
N VAL A 142 -7.34 21.76 -16.79
CA VAL A 142 -8.46 21.94 -17.74
C VAL A 142 -9.71 22.46 -17.02
N ALA A 143 -10.04 21.89 -15.87
CA ALA A 143 -11.18 22.35 -15.06
C ALA A 143 -10.98 23.79 -14.55
N ALA A 144 -9.76 24.17 -14.13
CA ALA A 144 -9.44 25.53 -13.72
C ALA A 144 -9.59 26.53 -14.87
N GLY A 145 -9.08 26.20 -16.06
CA GLY A 145 -9.26 27.03 -17.26
C GLY A 145 -10.73 27.17 -17.65
N ALA A 146 -11.50 26.08 -17.63
CA ALA A 146 -12.94 26.11 -17.90
C ALA A 146 -13.72 26.96 -16.89
N ALA A 147 -13.35 26.92 -15.61
CA ALA A 147 -13.97 27.76 -14.58
C ALA A 147 -13.66 29.25 -14.76
N GLN A 148 -12.42 29.62 -15.15
CA GLN A 148 -12.06 31.00 -15.45
C GLN A 148 -12.83 31.54 -16.67
N ALA A 149 -12.94 30.74 -17.73
CA ALA A 149 -13.73 31.10 -18.90
C ALA A 149 -15.22 31.26 -18.57
N ALA A 150 -15.79 30.35 -17.77
CA ALA A 150 -17.18 30.47 -17.31
C ALA A 150 -17.42 31.67 -16.38
N GLY A 151 -16.42 32.06 -15.59
CA GLY A 151 -16.46 33.23 -14.73
C GLY A 151 -16.27 34.56 -15.46
N LEU A 152 -16.00 34.54 -16.78
CA LEU A 152 -15.66 35.72 -17.58
C LEU A 152 -14.48 36.51 -16.96
N ILE A 153 -13.51 35.78 -16.41
CA ILE A 153 -12.28 36.36 -15.84
C ILE A 153 -11.18 36.25 -16.92
N PHE A 154 -10.64 37.39 -17.33
CA PHE A 154 -9.64 37.50 -18.39
C PHE A 154 -8.31 38.01 -17.82
N PRO A 155 -7.16 37.63 -18.42
CA PRO A 155 -5.84 38.05 -17.93
C PRO A 155 -5.60 39.56 -18.05
N ASP A 156 -6.22 40.20 -19.04
CA ASP A 156 -6.16 41.64 -19.26
C ASP A 156 -7.44 42.17 -19.91
N ILE A 157 -7.53 43.49 -19.99
CA ILE A 157 -8.68 44.20 -20.56
C ILE A 157 -8.86 43.89 -22.05
N LEU A 158 -7.76 43.71 -22.79
CA LEU A 158 -7.78 43.56 -24.25
C LEU A 158 -8.36 42.19 -24.63
N ALA A 159 -8.00 41.14 -23.90
CA ALA A 159 -8.59 39.80 -24.02
C ALA A 159 -10.09 39.84 -23.70
N GLY A 160 -10.47 40.51 -22.61
CA GLY A 160 -11.89 40.67 -22.23
C GLY A 160 -12.70 41.37 -23.32
N LEU A 161 -12.20 42.47 -23.88
CA LEU A 161 -12.88 43.22 -24.96
C LEU A 161 -13.01 42.44 -26.27
N SER A 162 -12.10 41.52 -26.56
CA SER A 162 -12.15 40.68 -27.77
C SER A 162 -13.17 39.54 -27.70
N GLU A 163 -13.41 39.02 -26.49
CA GLU A 163 -14.24 37.83 -26.25
C GLU A 163 -15.66 38.19 -25.80
N VAL A 164 -15.83 39.30 -25.08
CA VAL A 164 -17.09 39.66 -24.41
C VAL A 164 -17.90 40.59 -25.30
N PRO A 165 -19.15 40.25 -25.66
CA PRO A 165 -20.00 41.11 -26.48
C PRO A 165 -20.26 42.47 -25.86
N ASP A 166 -20.55 43.46 -26.71
CA ASP A 166 -20.97 44.79 -26.27
C ASP A 166 -22.17 44.72 -25.30
N GLY A 167 -22.13 45.54 -24.26
CA GLY A 167 -23.10 45.59 -23.17
C GLY A 167 -22.92 44.53 -22.07
N SER A 168 -22.03 43.55 -22.26
CA SER A 168 -21.76 42.47 -21.29
C SER A 168 -20.61 42.78 -20.33
N TYR A 169 -20.55 42.04 -19.22
CA TYR A 169 -19.56 42.25 -18.17
C TYR A 169 -18.42 41.22 -18.24
N PHE A 170 -17.24 41.63 -17.81
CA PHE A 170 -16.08 40.77 -17.65
C PHE A 170 -15.19 41.26 -16.52
N SER A 171 -14.38 40.39 -15.93
CA SER A 171 -13.49 40.75 -14.82
C SER A 171 -12.03 40.56 -15.20
N VAL A 172 -11.15 41.38 -14.65
CA VAL A 172 -9.69 41.29 -14.81
C VAL A 172 -9.03 41.31 -13.43
N PRO A 173 -8.03 40.46 -13.14
CA PRO A 173 -7.24 40.55 -11.92
C PRO A 173 -6.60 41.94 -11.77
N SER A 174 -6.66 42.53 -10.58
CA SER A 174 -5.94 43.78 -10.33
C SER A 174 -4.43 43.53 -10.23
N ILE A 175 -3.63 44.52 -10.61
CA ILE A 175 -2.18 44.53 -10.39
C ILE A 175 -1.82 45.17 -9.05
N GLU A 176 -2.78 45.81 -8.39
CA GLU A 176 -2.60 46.48 -7.10
C GLU A 176 -2.85 45.48 -5.96
N ASP A 177 -2.01 45.52 -4.92
CA ASP A 177 -2.03 44.52 -3.83
C ASP A 177 -3.27 44.62 -2.92
N ASP A 178 -3.96 45.77 -2.94
CA ASP A 178 -5.20 46.04 -2.18
C ASP A 178 -6.47 45.59 -2.90
N GLU A 179 -6.35 45.11 -4.15
CA GLU A 179 -7.46 44.73 -5.01
C GLU A 179 -7.28 43.31 -5.57
N TYR A 180 -8.37 42.55 -5.65
CA TYR A 180 -8.35 41.18 -6.18
C TYR A 180 -8.85 41.12 -7.63
N LEU A 181 -9.99 41.74 -7.91
CA LEU A 181 -10.63 41.71 -9.22
C LEU A 181 -11.28 43.07 -9.53
N ILE A 182 -11.23 43.47 -10.79
CA ILE A 182 -11.93 44.64 -11.31
C ILE A 182 -12.97 44.17 -12.33
N LEU A 183 -14.23 44.55 -12.12
CA LEU A 183 -15.35 44.30 -13.01
C LEU A 183 -15.47 45.43 -14.03
N TYR A 184 -15.42 45.07 -15.30
CA TYR A 184 -15.64 45.95 -16.44
C TYR A 184 -16.94 45.59 -17.15
N ARG A 185 -17.46 46.57 -17.89
CA ARG A 185 -18.49 46.39 -18.92
C ARG A 185 -17.89 46.78 -20.26
N ASN A 186 -18.08 45.95 -21.27
CA ASN A 186 -17.75 46.33 -22.64
C ASN A 186 -18.82 47.32 -23.13
N GLU A 187 -18.43 48.54 -23.45
CA GLU A 187 -19.29 49.55 -24.08
C GLU A 187 -18.67 50.03 -25.39
N ALA A 188 -19.23 49.58 -26.51
CA ALA A 188 -18.78 49.83 -27.88
C ALA A 188 -17.28 49.54 -28.11
N GLY A 189 -16.75 48.47 -27.49
CA GLY A 189 -15.34 48.09 -27.59
C GLY A 189 -14.42 48.84 -26.63
N THR A 190 -14.98 49.58 -25.67
CA THR A 190 -14.24 50.26 -24.60
C THR A 190 -14.56 49.60 -23.26
N ALA A 191 -13.55 49.34 -22.45
CA ALA A 191 -13.76 48.80 -21.10
C ALA A 191 -14.13 49.91 -20.13
N VAL A 192 -15.36 49.88 -19.63
CA VAL A 192 -15.86 50.79 -18.60
C VAL A 192 -15.81 50.08 -17.26
N GLU A 193 -15.07 50.65 -16.31
CA GLU A 193 -14.96 50.09 -14.96
C GLU A 193 -16.27 50.26 -14.20
N ILE A 194 -16.77 49.19 -13.58
CA ILE A 194 -18.03 49.16 -12.83
C ILE A 194 -17.79 49.02 -11.34
N LYS A 195 -16.87 48.13 -10.95
CA LYS A 195 -16.62 47.82 -9.53
C LYS A 195 -15.23 47.24 -9.33
N ARG A 196 -14.63 47.56 -8.18
CA ARG A 196 -13.41 46.92 -7.68
C ARG A 196 -13.72 46.04 -6.49
N TYR A 197 -13.11 44.87 -6.45
CA TYR A 197 -13.20 43.94 -5.33
C TYR A 197 -11.89 43.98 -4.54
N PRO A 198 -11.94 44.26 -3.23
CA PRO A 198 -10.73 44.37 -2.41
C PRO A 198 -10.05 43.00 -2.23
N SER A 199 -8.74 43.02 -2.00
CA SER A 199 -7.97 41.83 -1.61
C SER A 199 -8.28 41.42 -0.17
N GLN A 200 -8.04 40.15 0.17
CA GLN A 200 -8.23 39.66 1.53
C GLN A 200 -7.36 40.45 2.53
N THR A 201 -6.10 40.70 2.18
CA THR A 201 -5.16 41.48 3.00
C THR A 201 -5.71 42.86 3.31
N PHE A 202 -6.25 43.58 2.31
CA PHE A 202 -6.82 44.91 2.52
C PHE A 202 -8.04 44.88 3.43
N VAL A 203 -8.91 43.88 3.28
CA VAL A 203 -10.06 43.69 4.18
C VAL A 203 -9.58 43.46 5.61
N ASP A 204 -8.61 42.57 5.82
CA ASP A 204 -8.08 42.26 7.15
C ASP A 204 -7.42 43.49 7.80
N GLU A 205 -6.61 44.24 7.05
CA GLU A 205 -5.98 45.48 7.53
C GLU A 205 -7.00 46.56 7.87
N SER A 206 -8.02 46.76 7.02
CA SER A 206 -9.08 47.75 7.27
C SER A 206 -9.89 47.42 8.53
N VAL A 207 -10.14 46.13 8.77
CA VAL A 207 -10.80 45.62 9.97
C VAL A 207 -9.93 45.87 11.21
N GLN A 208 -8.64 45.55 11.15
CA GLN A 208 -7.69 45.80 12.25
C GLN A 208 -7.59 47.29 12.62
N LEU A 209 -7.47 48.17 11.62
CA LEU A 209 -7.45 49.62 11.83
C LEU A 209 -8.74 50.12 12.48
N THR A 210 -9.89 49.59 12.05
CA THR A 210 -11.19 49.94 12.63
C THR A 210 -11.26 49.54 14.11
N TYR A 211 -10.79 48.33 14.45
CA TYR A 211 -10.72 47.89 15.84
C TYR A 211 -9.77 48.73 16.69
N ALA A 212 -8.57 49.04 16.19
CA ALA A 212 -7.61 49.88 16.88
C ALA A 212 -8.18 51.28 17.17
N ASN A 213 -8.84 51.90 16.19
CA ASN A 213 -9.49 53.19 16.36
C ASN A 213 -10.62 53.16 17.38
N ARG A 214 -11.45 52.12 17.38
CA ARG A 214 -12.53 51.97 18.36
C ARG A 214 -11.99 51.83 19.79
N VAL A 215 -10.97 51.01 19.99
CA VAL A 215 -10.31 50.85 21.29
C VAL A 215 -9.70 52.16 21.77
N TYR A 216 -9.05 52.91 20.87
CA TYR A 216 -8.50 54.22 21.21
C TYR A 216 -9.59 55.20 21.67
N VAL A 217 -10.70 55.30 20.93
CA VAL A 217 -11.82 56.18 21.29
C VAL A 217 -12.44 55.78 22.62
N ASP A 218 -12.70 54.49 22.85
CA ASP A 218 -13.28 54.00 24.10
C ASP A 218 -12.34 54.29 25.30
N THR A 219 -11.03 54.17 25.09
CA THR A 219 -10.02 54.45 26.12
C THR A 219 -9.93 55.95 26.44
N VAL A 220 -9.97 56.81 25.42
CA VAL A 220 -9.94 58.28 25.61
C VAL A 220 -11.22 58.78 26.27
N ILE A 221 -12.38 58.25 25.88
CA ILE A 221 -13.66 58.59 26.52
C ILE A 221 -13.65 58.16 27.99
N ALA A 222 -13.19 56.94 28.29
CA ALA A 222 -13.07 56.46 29.67
C ALA A 222 -12.13 57.34 30.51
N ALA A 223 -10.98 57.73 29.96
CA ALA A 223 -10.02 58.62 30.63
C ALA A 223 -10.62 60.01 30.92
N ASN A 224 -11.30 60.62 29.94
CA ASN A 224 -11.91 61.94 30.12
C ASN A 224 -13.08 61.92 31.12
N LEU A 225 -13.85 60.84 31.18
CA LEU A 225 -14.95 60.69 32.15
C LEU A 225 -14.42 60.59 33.60
N ILE A 226 -13.28 59.94 33.79
CA ILE A 226 -12.60 59.86 35.09
C ILE A 226 -12.08 61.23 35.53
N ILE A 227 -11.55 62.04 34.61
CA ILE A 227 -11.05 63.39 34.93
C ILE A 227 -12.20 64.33 35.35
N LEU A 228 -13.32 64.31 34.63
CA LEU A 228 -14.49 65.13 34.95
C LEU A 228 -15.17 64.77 36.28
N THR A 229 -15.06 63.53 36.73
CA THR A 229 -15.57 63.08 38.03
C THR A 229 -14.64 63.41 39.19
N GLN A 230 -13.37 63.75 38.93
CA GLN A 230 -12.41 64.19 39.96
C GLN A 230 -12.45 65.71 40.18
N GLU A 231 -12.86 66.51 39.19
CA GLU A 231 -12.98 67.98 39.31
C GLU A 231 -14.32 68.46 39.90
N SER A 232 -15.29 67.55 40.11
CA SER A 232 -16.63 67.85 40.64
C SER A 232 -16.82 67.44 42.12
N ALA A 233 -15.74 67.06 42.81
CA ALA A 233 -15.69 66.71 44.23
C ALA A 233 -14.84 67.70 45.02
#